data_AF-A0A957MCZ8-F1
#
_entry.id   AF-A0A957MCZ8-F1
#
_cell.length_a   1.000
_cell.length_b   1.000
_cell.length_c   1.000
_cell.angle_alpha   90.00
_cell.angle_beta   90.00
_cell.angle_gamma   90.00
#
_symmetry.space_group_name_H-M   'P 1'
#
loop_
_entity.id
_entity.type
_entity.pdbx_description
1 polymer ?
#
loop_
_entity_poly.entity_id
_entity_poly.type
_entity_poly.pdbx_seq_one_letter_code
_entity_poly.pdbx_strand_id
1 'polypeptide(L)'
;MLDDYHAVRDPEIHRGMNRLLERLPAPIHLVVSTRSDPPFALAALRGRGQLAEIRGRNLRFTPEESADLLERFAGERLNDEVAALIADRTEGWPVGLQLAAISLQDSDNRGDFARR
;
A
#
# COMPACT_ATOMS: atom_id res chain seq x y z
N MET A 1 -1.77 -16.00 -7.87
CA MET A 1 -1.87 -14.57 -7.54
C MET A 1 -2.11 -13.81 -8.84
N LEU A 2 -3.01 -12.83 -8.82
CA LEU A 2 -3.25 -11.89 -9.93
C LEU A 2 -2.83 -10.51 -9.46
N ASP A 3 -1.97 -9.86 -10.22
CA ASP A 3 -1.54 -8.49 -9.93
C ASP A 3 -2.16 -7.52 -10.93
N ASP A 4 -2.26 -6.25 -10.52
CA ASP A 4 -2.81 -5.16 -11.32
C ASP A 4 -4.14 -5.48 -12.02
N TYR A 5 -5.09 -6.13 -11.31
CA TYR A 5 -6.33 -6.62 -11.94
C TYR A 5 -7.18 -5.50 -12.57
N HIS A 6 -7.07 -4.26 -12.08
CA HIS A 6 -7.64 -3.07 -12.70
C HIS A 6 -7.25 -2.84 -14.18
N ALA A 7 -6.15 -3.46 -14.67
CA ALA A 7 -5.76 -3.44 -16.07
C ALA A 7 -6.64 -4.34 -16.95
N VAL A 8 -7.31 -5.35 -16.38
CA VAL A 8 -8.30 -6.17 -17.07
C VAL A 8 -9.55 -5.33 -17.30
N ARG A 9 -9.89 -5.12 -18.57
CA ARG A 9 -11.07 -4.34 -18.97
C ARG A 9 -12.16 -5.18 -19.64
N ASP A 10 -11.87 -6.44 -19.95
CA ASP A 10 -12.80 -7.34 -20.64
C ASP A 10 -13.88 -7.86 -19.67
N PRO A 11 -15.17 -7.53 -19.91
CA PRO A 11 -16.28 -8.00 -19.08
C PRO A 11 -16.40 -9.54 -19.01
N GLU A 12 -16.02 -10.27 -20.06
CA GLU A 12 -16.08 -11.74 -20.06
C GLU A 12 -15.08 -12.33 -19.08
N ILE A 13 -13.88 -11.73 -18.96
CA ILE A 13 -12.90 -12.13 -17.96
C ILE A 13 -13.46 -11.90 -16.56
N HIS A 14 -14.10 -10.75 -16.30
CA HIS A 14 -14.74 -10.48 -15.01
C HIS A 14 -15.83 -11.49 -14.67
N ARG A 15 -16.68 -11.87 -15.63
CA ARG A 15 -17.70 -12.92 -15.44
C ARG A 15 -17.07 -14.29 -15.22
N GLY A 16 -15.97 -14.60 -15.90
CA GLY A 16 -15.18 -15.81 -15.66
C GLY A 16 -14.64 -15.86 -14.23
N MET A 17 -14.06 -14.76 -13.75
CA MET A 17 -13.52 -14.66 -12.39
C MET A 17 -14.60 -14.79 -11.30
N ASN A 18 -15.78 -14.20 -11.49
CA ASN A 18 -16.89 -14.39 -10.56
C ASN A 18 -17.32 -15.87 -10.47
N ARG A 19 -17.44 -16.56 -11.61
CA ARG A 19 -17.76 -17.99 -11.65
C ARG A 19 -16.70 -18.85 -10.96
N LEU A 20 -15.42 -18.49 -11.11
CA LEU A 20 -14.32 -19.15 -10.41
C LEU A 20 -14.42 -18.95 -8.90
N LEU A 21 -14.66 -17.72 -8.44
CA LEU A 21 -14.78 -17.39 -7.02
C LEU A 21 -15.96 -18.10 -6.34
N GLU A 22 -17.09 -18.26 -7.05
CA GLU A 22 -18.26 -18.99 -6.55
C GLU A 22 -18.01 -20.48 -6.33
N ARG A 23 -17.03 -21.07 -7.03
CA ARG A 23 -16.77 -22.51 -7.06
C ARG A 23 -15.33 -22.85 -6.69
N LEU A 24 -14.63 -21.92 -6.05
CA LEU A 24 -13.21 -22.07 -5.74
C LEU A 24 -13.03 -23.26 -4.78
N PRO A 25 -12.27 -24.31 -5.16
CA PRO A 25 -12.02 -25.45 -4.28
C PRO A 25 -11.29 -25.01 -3.00
N ALA A 26 -11.59 -25.65 -1.87
CA ALA A 26 -10.97 -25.36 -0.57
C ALA A 26 -9.42 -25.29 -0.55
N PRO A 27 -8.65 -26.11 -1.29
CA PRO A 27 -7.18 -25.99 -1.28
C PRO A 27 -6.65 -24.78 -2.06
N ILE A 28 -7.49 -24.07 -2.81
CA ILE A 28 -7.07 -22.96 -3.66
C ILE A 28 -7.40 -21.63 -2.98
N HIS A 29 -6.39 -20.76 -2.90
CA HIS A 29 -6.56 -19.38 -2.44
C HIS A 29 -6.22 -18.44 -3.58
N LEU A 30 -7.14 -17.51 -3.89
CA LEU A 30 -6.92 -16.48 -4.89
C LEU A 30 -6.52 -15.17 -4.21
N VAL A 31 -5.30 -14.71 -4.49
CA VAL A 31 -4.81 -13.37 -4.09
C VAL A 31 -4.91 -12.45 -5.29
N VAL A 32 -5.54 -11.29 -5.11
CA VAL A 32 -5.72 -10.27 -6.15
C VAL A 32 -5.22 -8.92 -5.62
N SER A 33 -4.31 -8.31 -6.37
CA SER A 33 -3.87 -6.93 -6.20
C SER A 33 -4.49 -6.05 -7.29
N THR A 34 -4.96 -4.87 -6.89
CA THR A 34 -5.72 -3.97 -7.76
C THR A 34 -5.81 -2.57 -7.16
N ARG A 35 -5.85 -1.55 -8.03
CA ARG A 35 -5.97 -0.13 -7.63
C ARG A 35 -7.41 0.32 -7.39
N SER A 36 -8.37 -0.43 -7.92
CA SER A 36 -9.81 -0.18 -7.78
C SER A 36 -10.52 -1.49 -7.49
N ASP A 37 -11.65 -1.40 -6.79
CA ASP A 37 -12.47 -2.58 -6.49
C ASP A 37 -12.85 -3.28 -7.80
N PRO A 38 -12.47 -4.56 -7.95
CA PRO A 38 -12.82 -5.33 -9.14
C PRO A 38 -14.34 -5.54 -9.14
N PRO A 39 -14.96 -5.73 -10.32
CA PRO A 39 -16.41 -5.99 -10.44
C PRO A 39 -16.76 -7.43 -10.00
N PHE A 40 -16.30 -7.82 -8.82
CA PHE A 40 -16.63 -9.08 -8.17
C PHE A 40 -17.80 -8.90 -7.21
N ALA A 41 -18.44 -10.00 -6.84
CA ALA A 41 -19.44 -10.03 -5.78
C ALA A 41 -18.81 -9.91 -4.37
N LEU A 42 -17.98 -8.88 -4.12
CA LEU A 42 -17.19 -8.72 -2.90
C LEU A 42 -18.06 -8.69 -1.63
N ALA A 43 -19.24 -8.05 -1.69
CA ALA A 43 -20.17 -8.03 -0.57
C ALA A 43 -20.64 -9.44 -0.17
N ALA A 44 -20.87 -10.32 -1.15
CA ALA A 44 -21.29 -11.69 -0.90
C ALA A 44 -20.16 -12.55 -0.35
N LEU A 45 -18.92 -12.33 -0.79
CA LEU A 45 -17.74 -13.00 -0.22
C LEU A 45 -17.51 -12.55 1.23
N ARG A 46 -17.67 -11.24 1.49
CA ARG A 46 -17.56 -10.66 2.84
C ARG A 46 -18.61 -11.22 3.79
N GLY A 47 -19.88 -11.29 3.36
CA GLY A 47 -20.96 -11.86 4.16
C GLY A 47 -20.77 -13.35 4.49
N ARG A 48 -19.98 -14.07 3.70
CA ARG A 48 -19.62 -15.49 3.93
C ARG A 48 -18.29 -15.67 4.68
N GLY A 49 -17.58 -14.60 5.04
CA GLY A 49 -16.25 -14.70 5.64
C GLY A 49 -15.18 -15.26 4.71
N GLN A 50 -15.40 -15.21 3.39
CA GLN A 50 -14.50 -15.76 2.36
C GLN A 50 -13.61 -14.68 1.71
N LEU A 51 -13.49 -13.52 2.36
CA LEU A 51 -12.75 -12.38 1.84
C LEU A 51 -11.85 -11.80 2.93
N ALA A 52 -10.54 -11.79 2.67
CA ALA A 52 -9.58 -10.97 3.40
C ALA A 52 -9.24 -9.75 2.54
N GLU A 53 -9.26 -8.56 3.14
CA GLU A 53 -9.03 -7.29 2.43
C GLU A 53 -7.92 -6.50 3.11
N ILE A 54 -6.92 -6.11 2.33
CA ILE A 54 -5.91 -5.13 2.73
C ILE A 54 -6.16 -3.90 1.87
N ARG A 55 -6.59 -2.80 2.50
CA ARG A 55 -6.90 -1.54 1.82
C ARG A 55 -5.73 -0.57 1.95
N GLY A 56 -5.71 0.49 1.13
CA GLY A 56 -4.63 1.49 1.17
C GLY A 56 -4.37 2.06 2.56
N ARG A 57 -5.41 2.30 3.37
CA ARG A 57 -5.26 2.74 4.77
C ARG A 57 -4.54 1.75 5.68
N ASN A 58 -4.59 0.45 5.38
CA ASN A 58 -3.91 -0.60 6.12
C ASN A 58 -2.42 -0.70 5.76
N LEU A 59 -2.02 -0.09 4.64
CA LEU A 59 -0.66 -0.08 4.13
C LEU A 59 0.10 1.20 4.48
N ARG A 60 -0.60 2.22 5.01
CA ARG A 60 0.03 3.43 5.54
C ARG A 60 0.75 3.06 6.83
N PHE A 61 1.98 3.51 6.93
CA PHE A 61 2.78 3.34 8.13
C PHE A 61 2.23 4.21 9.25
N THR A 62 2.30 3.71 10.47
CA THR A 62 2.08 4.53 11.67
C THR A 62 3.21 5.57 11.81
N PRO A 63 3.06 6.58 12.67
CA PRO A 63 4.14 7.51 12.97
C PRO A 63 5.42 6.81 13.43
N GLU A 64 5.28 5.76 14.24
CA GLU A 64 6.40 4.95 14.74
C GLU A 64 7.07 4.17 13.60
N GLU A 65 6.30 3.46 12.79
CA GLU A 65 6.82 2.74 11.62
C GLU A 65 7.48 3.69 10.60
N SER A 66 6.93 4.90 10.46
CA SER A 66 7.47 5.94 9.59
C SER A 66 8.82 6.43 10.09
N ALA A 67 8.94 6.74 11.38
CA ALA A 67 10.21 7.14 11.99
C ALA A 67 11.27 6.03 11.86
N ASP A 68 10.88 4.78 12.14
CA ASP A 68 11.77 3.62 12.01
C ASP A 68 12.26 3.42 10.57
N LEU A 69 11.37 3.58 9.57
CA LEU A 69 11.76 3.49 8.17
C LEU A 69 12.71 4.64 7.79
N LEU A 70 12.40 5.87 8.19
CA LEU A 70 13.23 7.04 7.91
C LEU A 70 14.62 6.89 8.53
N GLU A 71 14.74 6.43 9.78
CA GLU A 71 16.03 6.18 10.43
C GLU A 71 16.85 5.12 9.67
N ARG A 72 16.20 4.03 9.24
CA ARG A 72 16.85 2.96 8.47
C ARG A 72 17.38 3.43 7.11
N PHE A 73 16.65 4.30 6.42
CA PHE A 73 17.04 4.77 5.10
C PHE A 73 17.88 6.05 5.11
N ALA A 74 17.76 6.91 6.12
CA ALA A 74 18.63 8.08 6.28
C ALA A 74 20.01 7.69 6.84
N GLY A 75 20.09 6.59 7.59
CA GLY A 75 21.32 6.11 8.22
C GLY A 75 21.62 6.76 9.57
N GLU A 76 20.78 7.68 10.02
CA GLU A 76 20.81 8.29 11.35
C GLU A 76 19.38 8.61 11.83
N ARG A 77 19.21 8.76 13.14
CA ARG A 77 17.92 9.15 13.72
C ARG A 77 17.63 10.62 13.39
N LEU A 78 16.48 10.85 12.75
CA LEU A 78 15.99 12.20 12.49
C LEU A 78 15.38 12.82 13.76
N ASN A 79 15.35 14.15 13.83
CA ASN A 79 14.53 14.86 14.80
C ASN A 79 13.05 14.42 14.65
N ASP A 80 12.39 14.12 15.75
CA ASP A 80 10.98 13.70 15.79
C ASP A 80 10.05 14.69 15.05
N GLU A 81 10.30 16.01 15.12
CA GLU A 81 9.54 17.02 14.38
C GLU A 81 9.71 16.88 12.85
N VAL A 82 10.93 16.58 12.41
CA VAL A 82 11.24 16.38 10.99
C VAL A 82 10.66 15.07 10.49
N ALA A 83 10.77 14.00 11.28
CA ALA A 83 10.17 12.71 10.95
C ALA A 83 8.64 12.81 10.85
N ALA A 84 8.00 13.52 11.79
CA ALA A 84 6.56 13.77 11.75
C ALA A 84 6.15 14.60 10.52
N LEU A 85 6.91 15.64 10.17
CA LEU A 85 6.63 16.45 8.98
C LEU A 85 6.72 15.62 7.69
N ILE A 86 7.75 14.78 7.57
CA ILE A 86 7.91 13.89 6.39
C ILE A 86 6.79 12.85 6.36
N ALA A 87 6.42 12.27 7.50
CA ALA A 87 5.33 11.31 7.59
C ALA A 87 3.99 11.94 7.19
N ASP A 88 3.70 13.16 7.63
CA ASP A 88 2.51 13.90 7.24
C ASP A 88 2.50 14.20 5.74
N ARG A 89 3.62 14.69 5.19
CA ARG A 89 3.74 15.05 3.77
C ARG A 89 3.64 13.86 2.83
N THR A 90 4.05 12.69 3.31
CA THR A 90 3.99 11.42 2.57
C THR A 90 2.74 10.61 2.91
N GLU A 91 1.88 11.11 3.80
CA GLU A 91 0.70 10.42 4.34
C GLU A 91 1.01 9.02 4.90
N GLY A 92 2.23 8.80 5.40
CA GLY A 92 2.72 7.50 5.86
C GLY A 92 2.93 6.47 4.74
N TRP A 93 2.98 6.89 3.47
CA TRP A 93 3.22 5.95 2.37
C TRP A 93 4.69 5.49 2.34
N PRO A 94 4.97 4.17 2.39
CA PRO A 94 6.35 3.66 2.48
C PRO A 94 7.27 4.15 1.36
N VAL A 95 6.75 4.19 0.12
CA VAL A 95 7.52 4.69 -1.03
C VAL A 95 7.81 6.18 -0.90
N GLY A 96 6.84 6.97 -0.43
CA GLY A 96 7.03 8.41 -0.21
C GLY A 96 8.07 8.68 0.87
N LEU A 97 7.98 7.96 2.00
CA LEU A 97 8.94 8.02 3.10
C LEU A 97 10.35 7.64 2.64
N GLN A 98 10.47 6.55 1.87
CA GLN A 98 11.75 6.09 1.35
C GLN A 98 12.38 7.12 0.41
N LEU A 99 11.61 7.70 -0.52
CA LEU A 99 12.11 8.73 -1.43
C LEU A 99 12.54 9.99 -0.67
N ALA A 100 11.79 10.39 0.36
CA ALA A 100 12.18 11.51 1.22
C ALA A 100 13.50 11.22 1.97
N ALA A 101 13.65 10.02 2.53
CA ALA A 101 14.88 9.61 3.22
C ALA A 101 16.10 9.59 2.29
N ILE A 102 15.97 9.04 1.08
CA ILE A 102 17.06 9.02 0.09
C ILE A 102 17.45 10.46 -0.29
N SER A 103 16.47 11.34 -0.49
CA SER A 103 16.74 12.76 -0.79
C SER A 103 17.51 13.48 0.33
N LEU A 104 17.32 13.06 1.59
CA LEU A 104 18.07 13.59 2.73
C LEU A 104 19.52 13.08 2.76
N GLN A 105 19.79 11.87 2.28
CA GLN A 105 21.15 11.33 2.18
C GLN A 105 21.97 12.02 1.09
N ASP A 106 21.36 12.31 -0.06
CA ASP A 106 22.03 13.00 -1.18
C ASP A 106 22.27 14.49 -0.88
N SER A 107 21.51 15.05 0.07
CA SER A 107 21.66 16.43 0.51
C SER A 107 22.69 16.52 1.64
N ASP A 108 23.94 16.81 1.30
CA ASP A 108 24.98 17.34 2.20
C ASP A 108 24.61 18.76 2.73
N ASN A 109 23.31 19.06 2.82
CA ASN A 109 22.71 20.34 3.18
C ASN A 109 21.40 20.10 3.95
N ARG A 110 21.54 19.67 5.21
CA ARG A 110 20.49 19.33 6.20
C ARG A 110 19.44 20.43 6.48
N GLY A 111 19.48 21.58 5.79
CA GLY A 111 18.67 22.77 6.07
C GLY A 111 17.53 23.09 5.09
N ASP A 112 17.43 22.43 3.93
CA ASP A 112 16.56 22.92 2.84
C ASP A 112 15.20 22.19 2.71
N PHE A 113 15.06 21.00 3.30
CA PHE A 113 13.81 20.23 3.20
C PHE A 113 12.67 20.73 4.10
N ALA A 114 12.99 21.51 5.16
CA ALA A 114 11.98 22.09 6.06
C ALA A 114 11.33 23.39 5.54
N ARG A 115 11.63 23.81 4.29
CA ARG A 115 11.19 25.10 3.73
C ARG A 115 10.40 25.02 2.41
N ARG A 116 9.95 23.83 1.98
CA ARG A 116 9.16 23.67 0.75
C ARG A 116 7.89 22.86 0.94
#